data_AF-A0A955H010-F1
#
_entry.id   AF-A0A955H010-F1
#
_cell.length_a   1.000
_cell.length_b   1.000
_cell.length_c   1.000
_cell.angle_alpha   90.00
_cell.angle_beta   90.00
_cell.angle_gamma   90.00
#
_symmetry.space_group_name_H-M   'P 1'
#
loop_
_entity.id
_entity.type
_entity.pdbx_description
1 polymer ?
#
loop_
_entity_poly.entity_id
_entity_poly.type
_entity_poly.pdbx_seq_one_letter_code
_entity_poly.pdbx_strand_id
1 'polypeptide(L)'
;LDASDEWVDKFYRANAADTANGYRPQNIFRLVYKKRARDFTQSVYGKINYYEISDSENRNASNGILLFNRYQDEFSLYYAGVRVDGQAVIKKKLNGTYSTLAVSPLFAGQYDREKNPNLIPLDTWIGIKTVVTTLDKKSTKISLYTDVGRTGNWTLALEVVDDGKQYDKAITRAGYGGIRTDFMDASFDDFSFKTP
;
A
#
# COMPACT_ATOMS: atom_id res chain seq x y z
N LEU A 1 -4.76 22.77 -25.95
CA LEU A 1 -4.90 23.68 -24.79
C LEU A 1 -3.82 24.73 -24.92
N ASP A 2 -4.12 25.98 -24.57
CA ASP A 2 -3.15 27.07 -24.66
C ASP A 2 -2.02 26.83 -23.64
N ALA A 3 -0.77 26.97 -24.08
CA ALA A 3 0.39 26.80 -23.21
C ALA A 3 0.50 27.90 -22.14
N SER A 4 -0.25 29.00 -22.29
CA SER A 4 -0.37 30.08 -21.31
C SER A 4 -1.39 29.81 -20.20
N ASP A 5 -2.13 28.70 -20.26
CA ASP A 5 -3.08 28.32 -19.23
C ASP A 5 -2.34 27.82 -17.97
N GLU A 6 -2.59 28.47 -16.82
CA GLU A 6 -1.97 28.13 -15.53
C GLU A 6 -2.17 26.65 -15.15
N TRP A 7 -3.28 26.03 -15.55
CA TRP A 7 -3.55 24.63 -15.28
C TRP A 7 -2.68 23.69 -16.12
N VAL A 8 -2.38 24.08 -17.35
CA VAL A 8 -1.48 23.33 -18.24
C VAL A 8 -0.06 23.37 -17.66
N ASP A 9 0.41 24.54 -17.25
CA ASP A 9 1.73 24.71 -16.62
C ASP A 9 1.83 23.95 -15.28
N LYS A 10 0.81 24.03 -14.42
CA LYS A 10 0.74 23.22 -13.18
C LYS A 10 0.74 21.71 -13.49
N PHE A 11 0.01 21.27 -14.50
CA PHE A 11 -0.02 19.87 -14.90
C PHE A 11 1.37 19.37 -15.34
N TYR A 12 2.05 20.11 -16.21
CA TYR A 12 3.37 19.72 -16.71
C TYR A 12 4.44 19.70 -15.62
N ARG A 13 4.35 20.59 -14.62
CA ARG A 13 5.27 20.57 -13.48
C ARG A 13 5.02 19.44 -12.48
N ALA A 14 3.77 19.00 -12.31
CA ALA A 14 3.41 18.10 -11.21
C ALA A 14 3.09 16.67 -11.63
N ASN A 15 2.48 16.45 -12.80
CA ASN A 15 1.83 15.16 -13.12
C ASN A 15 2.23 14.59 -14.48
N ALA A 16 2.86 15.37 -15.36
CA ALA A 16 3.12 14.93 -16.73
C ALA A 16 3.96 13.64 -16.80
N ALA A 17 5.02 13.51 -16.00
CA ALA A 17 5.82 12.29 -15.96
C ALA A 17 4.99 11.05 -15.51
N ASP A 18 4.13 11.23 -14.51
CA ASP A 18 3.33 10.15 -13.92
C ASP A 18 2.13 9.73 -14.79
N THR A 19 1.75 10.56 -15.77
CA THR A 19 0.57 10.38 -16.62
C THR A 19 0.91 10.28 -18.11
N ALA A 20 2.19 10.08 -18.44
CA ALA A 20 2.69 10.10 -19.81
C ALA A 20 2.18 11.34 -20.57
N ASN A 21 2.41 12.54 -20.02
CA ASN A 21 1.92 13.82 -20.54
C ASN A 21 0.39 13.90 -20.73
N GLY A 22 -0.36 13.10 -19.97
CA GLY A 22 -1.83 13.06 -20.01
C GLY A 22 -2.39 12.01 -20.95
N TYR A 23 -1.54 11.25 -21.65
CA TYR A 23 -2.00 10.15 -22.49
C TYR A 23 -2.51 8.96 -21.67
N ARG A 24 -2.14 8.86 -20.39
CA ARG A 24 -2.49 7.72 -19.54
C ARG A 24 -2.71 8.13 -18.09
N PRO A 25 -3.68 7.53 -17.37
CA PRO A 25 -3.84 7.78 -15.95
C PRO A 25 -2.71 7.16 -15.11
N GLN A 26 -2.41 7.77 -13.95
CA GLN A 26 -1.50 7.17 -12.96
C GLN A 26 -2.12 5.94 -12.25
N ASN A 27 -3.43 5.74 -12.39
CA ASN A 27 -4.20 4.66 -11.75
C ASN A 27 -3.95 4.58 -10.23
N ILE A 28 -4.25 5.70 -9.59
CA ILE A 28 -4.26 5.85 -8.15
C ILE A 28 -5.64 5.51 -7.61
N PHE A 29 -5.69 4.58 -6.64
CA PHE A 29 -6.88 4.37 -5.83
C PHE A 29 -6.57 4.58 -4.34
N ARG A 30 -7.48 5.29 -3.66
CA ARG A 30 -7.45 5.50 -2.20
C ARG A 30 -8.84 5.32 -1.64
N LEU A 31 -8.95 4.44 -0.64
CA LEU A 31 -10.14 4.31 0.20
C LEU A 31 -9.72 4.57 1.65
N VAL A 32 -10.46 5.38 2.38
CA VAL A 32 -10.23 5.62 3.81
C VAL A 32 -11.51 5.32 4.58
N TYR A 33 -11.44 4.42 5.55
CA TYR A 33 -12.56 4.12 6.42
C TYR A 33 -12.80 5.29 7.39
N LYS A 34 -14.06 5.67 7.62
CA LYS A 34 -14.38 6.88 8.39
C LYS A 34 -14.17 6.76 9.90
N LYS A 35 -14.12 5.56 10.48
CA LYS A 35 -13.94 5.37 11.92
C LYS A 35 -12.47 5.24 12.27
N ARG A 36 -12.05 5.95 13.32
CA ARG A 36 -10.72 5.78 13.92
C ARG A 36 -10.76 4.68 14.96
N ALA A 37 -9.75 3.83 14.97
CA ALA A 37 -9.57 2.82 15.99
C ALA A 37 -8.09 2.68 16.36
N ARG A 38 -7.85 2.21 17.58
CA ARG A 38 -6.54 1.69 17.94
C ARG A 38 -6.43 0.26 17.40
N ASP A 39 -7.24 -0.62 17.96
CA ASP A 39 -7.18 -2.03 17.61
C ASP A 39 -8.26 -2.32 16.59
N PHE A 40 -7.88 -2.99 15.51
CA PHE A 40 -8.80 -3.37 14.45
C PHE A 40 -8.18 -4.45 13.57
N THR A 41 -9.07 -5.17 12.90
CA THR A 41 -8.74 -6.02 11.76
C THR A 41 -9.35 -5.41 10.52
N GLN A 42 -8.61 -5.34 9.43
CA GLN A 42 -9.16 -5.00 8.12
C GLN A 42 -8.67 -5.95 7.04
N SER A 43 -9.47 -6.14 6.00
CA SER A 43 -9.12 -6.99 4.87
C SER A 43 -9.74 -6.49 3.57
N VAL A 44 -9.15 -6.89 2.46
CA VAL A 44 -9.69 -6.72 1.11
C VAL A 44 -9.11 -7.80 0.20
N TYR A 45 -9.86 -8.21 -0.83
CA TYR A 45 -9.27 -8.89 -1.99
C TYR A 45 -8.97 -7.86 -3.06
N GLY A 46 -7.73 -7.81 -3.52
CA GLY A 46 -7.34 -7.02 -4.69
C GLY A 46 -6.94 -7.92 -5.84
N LYS A 47 -7.20 -7.48 -7.07
CA LYS A 47 -6.78 -8.16 -8.31
C LYS A 47 -6.19 -7.12 -9.25
N ILE A 48 -4.96 -7.33 -9.70
CA ILE A 48 -4.35 -6.49 -10.72
C ILE A 48 -4.83 -7.00 -12.08
N ASN A 49 -5.57 -6.18 -12.80
CA ASN A 49 -6.08 -6.51 -14.13
C ASN A 49 -5.08 -6.11 -15.21
N TYR A 50 -4.43 -4.96 -15.00
CA TYR A 50 -3.50 -4.39 -15.96
C TYR A 50 -2.52 -3.45 -15.26
N TYR A 51 -1.33 -3.30 -15.84
CA TYR A 51 -0.40 -2.24 -15.50
C TYR A 51 0.29 -1.78 -16.78
N GLU A 52 0.67 -0.51 -16.79
CA GLU A 52 1.33 0.10 -17.93
C GLU A 52 2.82 0.28 -17.65
N ILE A 53 3.63 0.18 -18.69
CA ILE A 53 5.04 0.57 -18.62
C ILE A 53 5.10 2.10 -18.67
N SER A 54 5.70 2.68 -17.63
CA SER A 54 5.91 4.12 -17.51
C SER A 54 7.35 4.42 -17.10
N ASP A 55 7.87 5.53 -17.63
CA ASP A 55 9.17 6.10 -17.29
C ASP A 55 9.15 6.89 -15.98
N SER A 56 7.97 7.12 -15.39
CA SER A 56 7.84 7.73 -14.07
C SER A 56 8.67 6.98 -13.01
N GLU A 57 9.50 7.71 -12.26
CA GLU A 57 10.26 7.18 -11.12
C GLU A 57 9.32 6.70 -9.99
N ASN A 58 8.10 7.24 -9.92
CA ASN A 58 7.08 6.85 -8.95
C ASN A 58 6.47 5.46 -9.28
N ARG A 59 6.64 4.99 -10.52
CA ARG A 59 6.39 3.60 -10.93
C ARG A 59 7.61 2.75 -10.57
N ASN A 60 7.59 2.16 -9.38
CA ASN A 60 8.71 1.42 -8.83
C ASN A 60 8.27 0.24 -7.95
N ALA A 61 9.26 -0.49 -7.43
CA ALA A 61 9.09 -1.67 -6.57
C ALA A 61 8.20 -1.45 -5.34
N SER A 62 7.98 -0.20 -4.92
CA SER A 62 7.13 0.12 -3.77
C SER A 62 5.63 0.13 -4.07
N ASN A 63 5.20 0.14 -5.33
CA ASN A 63 3.78 0.10 -5.69
C ASN A 63 3.18 -1.29 -5.37
N GLY A 64 1.87 -1.37 -5.26
CA GLY A 64 1.19 -2.63 -4.93
C GLY A 64 -0.22 -2.44 -4.38
N ILE A 65 -0.71 -3.48 -3.72
CA ILE A 65 -1.98 -3.48 -2.98
C ILE A 65 -1.66 -3.34 -1.50
N LEU A 66 -1.95 -2.18 -0.93
CA LEU A 66 -1.55 -1.82 0.43
C LEU A 66 -2.76 -1.41 1.27
N LEU A 67 -2.72 -1.77 2.55
CA LEU A 67 -3.63 -1.29 3.58
C LEU A 67 -2.98 -0.16 4.37
N PHE A 68 -3.73 0.92 4.55
CA PHE A 68 -3.41 1.97 5.50
C PHE A 68 -3.76 1.53 6.91
N ASN A 69 -2.81 1.58 7.83
CA ASN A 69 -3.03 1.25 9.24
C ASN A 69 -2.63 2.44 10.12
N ARG A 70 -3.43 2.73 11.15
CA ARG A 70 -3.24 3.91 12.02
C ARG A 70 -3.04 5.21 11.22
N TYR A 71 -3.73 5.36 10.09
CA TYR A 71 -3.63 6.56 9.25
C TYR A 71 -4.06 7.80 10.04
N GLN A 72 -3.13 8.75 10.18
CA GLN A 72 -3.40 10.05 10.81
C GLN A 72 -3.59 11.12 9.74
N ASP A 73 -2.67 11.11 8.79
CA ASP A 73 -2.51 12.05 7.69
C ASP A 73 -1.55 11.43 6.66
N GLU A 74 -1.30 12.15 5.57
CA GLU A 74 -0.43 11.69 4.48
C GLU A 74 1.06 11.55 4.87
N PHE A 75 1.45 12.04 6.05
CA PHE A 75 2.82 12.01 6.55
C PHE A 75 3.03 10.95 7.64
N SER A 76 1.97 10.46 8.28
CA SER A 76 2.02 9.60 9.46
C SER A 76 1.02 8.45 9.40
N LEU A 77 1.52 7.25 9.05
CA LEU A 77 0.75 6.02 8.95
C LEU A 77 1.65 4.79 8.86
N TYR A 78 1.04 3.61 8.98
CA TYR A 78 1.64 2.36 8.53
C TYR A 78 1.03 1.92 7.20
N TYR A 79 1.86 1.35 6.34
CA TYR A 79 1.46 0.63 5.15
C TYR A 79 1.72 -0.85 5.37
N ALA A 80 0.78 -1.72 5.03
CA ALA A 80 1.03 -3.15 5.01
C ALA A 80 0.30 -3.81 3.84
N GLY A 81 0.96 -4.69 3.11
CA GLY A 81 0.36 -5.36 1.95
C GLY A 81 1.41 -6.00 1.06
N VAL A 82 1.09 -6.13 -0.22
CA VAL A 82 1.90 -6.82 -1.21
C VAL A 82 2.33 -5.85 -2.29
N ARG A 83 3.61 -5.90 -2.65
CA ARG A 83 4.26 -5.02 -3.60
C ARG A 83 4.52 -5.69 -4.95
N VAL A 84 4.64 -4.88 -5.99
CA VAL A 84 4.92 -5.34 -7.37
C VAL A 84 6.28 -6.03 -7.50
N ASP A 85 7.21 -5.83 -6.57
CA ASP A 85 8.46 -6.60 -6.49
C ASP A 85 8.31 -7.97 -5.82
N GLY A 86 7.07 -8.44 -5.64
CA GLY A 86 6.77 -9.77 -5.12
C GLY A 86 6.89 -9.89 -3.60
N GLN A 87 7.13 -8.78 -2.89
CA GLN A 87 7.33 -8.81 -1.44
C GLN A 87 6.03 -8.48 -0.69
N ALA A 88 5.76 -9.24 0.38
CA ALA A 88 4.93 -8.75 1.46
C ALA A 88 5.73 -7.72 2.26
N VAL A 89 5.09 -6.66 2.74
CA VAL A 89 5.78 -5.60 3.49
C VAL A 89 4.92 -5.01 4.59
N ILE A 90 5.58 -4.58 5.66
CA ILE A 90 5.06 -3.62 6.64
C ILE A 90 6.03 -2.43 6.69
N LYS A 91 5.56 -1.23 6.33
CA LYS A 91 6.31 0.03 6.36
C LYS A 91 5.64 1.02 7.31
N LYS A 92 6.44 1.91 7.90
CA LYS A 92 5.99 3.12 8.59
C LYS A 92 6.34 4.33 7.75
N LYS A 93 5.45 5.30 7.69
CA LYS A 93 5.77 6.68 7.34
C LYS A 93 5.49 7.51 8.58
N LEU A 94 6.47 8.29 9.03
CA LEU A 94 6.31 9.18 10.17
C LEU A 94 6.92 10.54 9.82
N ASN A 95 6.11 11.59 9.94
CA ASN A 95 6.49 12.95 9.58
C ASN A 95 7.14 13.06 8.19
N GLY A 96 6.68 12.26 7.23
CA GLY A 96 7.22 12.25 5.87
C GLY A 96 8.27 11.17 5.60
N THR A 97 8.94 10.66 6.62
CA THR A 97 10.04 9.70 6.49
C THR A 97 9.54 8.26 6.47
N TYR A 98 9.95 7.49 5.46
CA TYR A 98 9.61 6.07 5.35
C TYR A 98 10.64 5.17 6.06
N SER A 99 10.16 4.10 6.69
CA SER A 99 10.95 3.02 7.27
C SER A 99 10.30 1.67 6.97
N THR A 100 11.06 0.71 6.44
CA THR A 100 10.60 -0.67 6.28
C THR A 100 10.76 -1.39 7.60
N LEU A 101 9.66 -1.82 8.21
CA LEU A 101 9.67 -2.49 9.52
C LEU A 101 9.86 -4.00 9.38
N ALA A 102 9.21 -4.59 8.37
CA ALA A 102 9.33 -5.99 8.04
C ALA A 102 9.09 -6.22 6.55
N VAL A 103 9.74 -7.25 6.00
CA VAL A 103 9.66 -7.60 4.59
C VAL A 103 9.92 -9.10 4.42
N SER A 104 9.18 -9.75 3.52
CA SER A 104 9.34 -11.18 3.22
C SER A 104 8.92 -11.44 1.77
N PRO A 105 9.63 -12.32 1.03
CA PRO A 105 9.20 -12.72 -0.30
C PRO A 105 7.85 -13.44 -0.25
N LEU A 106 6.94 -13.08 -1.16
CA LEU A 106 5.63 -13.74 -1.33
C LEU A 106 5.51 -14.39 -2.71
N PHE A 107 5.96 -13.69 -3.76
CA PHE A 107 6.00 -14.19 -5.13
C PHE A 107 7.44 -14.38 -5.59
N ALA A 108 7.70 -15.48 -6.28
CA ALA A 108 9.01 -15.78 -6.84
C ALA A 108 9.29 -14.92 -8.09
N GLY A 109 10.58 -14.76 -8.40
CA GLY A 109 11.05 -14.02 -9.57
C GLY A 109 12.05 -12.93 -9.20
N GLN A 110 12.62 -12.32 -10.23
CA GLN A 110 13.50 -11.17 -10.09
C GLN A 110 12.76 -9.95 -10.63
N TYR A 111 12.52 -8.97 -9.75
CA TYR A 111 11.93 -7.70 -10.14
C TYR A 111 12.93 -6.93 -11.02
N ASP A 112 12.44 -6.45 -12.15
CA ASP A 112 13.17 -5.54 -13.04
C ASP A 112 12.17 -4.50 -13.54
N ARG A 113 12.43 -3.22 -13.29
CA ARG A 113 11.47 -2.14 -13.59
C ARG A 113 11.10 -2.06 -15.09
N GLU A 114 11.97 -2.51 -15.98
CA GLU A 114 11.76 -2.42 -17.42
C GLU A 114 11.25 -3.75 -17.99
N LYS A 115 11.91 -4.86 -17.62
CA LYS A 115 11.69 -6.18 -18.22
C LYS A 115 10.67 -7.03 -17.48
N ASN A 116 10.54 -6.84 -16.17
CA ASN A 116 9.66 -7.64 -15.31
C ASN A 116 9.13 -6.82 -14.12
N PRO A 117 8.30 -5.79 -14.38
CA PRO A 117 8.00 -4.76 -13.40
C PRO A 117 6.93 -5.14 -12.39
N ASN A 118 6.35 -6.33 -12.52
CA ASN A 118 5.31 -6.78 -11.63
C ASN A 118 5.36 -8.30 -11.47
N LEU A 119 5.81 -8.74 -10.29
CA LEU A 119 5.81 -10.14 -9.87
C LEU A 119 4.47 -10.56 -9.25
N ILE A 120 3.55 -9.63 -9.00
CA ILE A 120 2.20 -9.98 -8.59
C ILE A 120 1.47 -10.57 -9.80
N PRO A 121 0.93 -11.80 -9.71
CA PRO A 121 0.19 -12.40 -10.82
C PRO A 121 -1.00 -11.54 -11.26
N LEU A 122 -1.10 -11.32 -12.57
CA LEU A 122 -2.28 -10.70 -13.16
C LEU A 122 -3.50 -11.60 -13.01
N ASP A 123 -4.67 -10.98 -12.99
CA ASP A 123 -5.99 -11.64 -12.93
C ASP A 123 -6.17 -12.66 -11.79
N THR A 124 -5.34 -12.55 -10.76
CA THR A 124 -5.39 -13.39 -9.57
C THR A 124 -5.86 -12.57 -8.39
N TRP A 125 -6.93 -13.01 -7.73
CA TRP A 125 -7.37 -12.38 -6.48
C TRP A 125 -6.37 -12.66 -5.36
N ILE A 126 -5.95 -11.61 -4.67
CA ILE A 126 -5.05 -11.68 -3.53
C ILE A 126 -5.73 -11.02 -2.35
N GLY A 127 -6.05 -11.83 -1.36
CA GLY A 127 -6.51 -11.34 -0.06
C GLY A 127 -5.34 -10.75 0.69
N ILE A 128 -5.50 -9.54 1.20
CA ILE A 128 -4.62 -8.96 2.22
C ILE A 128 -5.45 -8.62 3.46
N LYS A 129 -4.91 -8.94 4.62
CA LYS A 129 -5.57 -8.69 5.91
C LYS A 129 -4.54 -8.24 6.93
N THR A 130 -4.83 -7.16 7.64
CA THR A 130 -4.02 -6.73 8.77
C THR A 130 -4.78 -6.90 10.07
N VAL A 131 -4.06 -7.34 11.10
CA VAL A 131 -4.49 -7.27 12.50
C VAL A 131 -3.57 -6.27 13.20
N VAL A 132 -4.15 -5.20 13.72
CA VAL A 132 -3.43 -4.13 14.40
C VAL A 132 -3.79 -4.14 15.87
N THR A 133 -2.78 -4.23 16.73
CA THR A 133 -2.97 -4.34 18.19
C THR A 133 -2.02 -3.39 18.93
N THR A 134 -2.56 -2.63 19.87
CA THR A 134 -1.78 -1.88 20.87
C THR A 134 -1.29 -2.85 21.94
N LEU A 135 0.02 -2.98 22.09
CA LEU A 135 0.61 -3.79 23.16
C LEU A 135 0.75 -3.00 24.46
N ASP A 136 1.16 -1.73 24.33
CA ASP A 136 1.34 -0.80 25.45
C ASP A 136 1.27 0.67 24.94
N LYS A 137 1.58 1.65 25.80
CA LYS A 137 1.53 3.08 25.44
C LYS A 137 2.54 3.52 24.36
N LYS A 138 3.55 2.71 24.09
CA LYS A 138 4.70 2.98 23.21
C LYS A 138 4.79 2.02 22.02
N SER A 139 4.09 0.89 22.05
CA SER A 139 4.28 -0.19 21.07
C SER A 139 3.00 -0.55 20.30
N THR A 140 3.14 -0.78 19.00
CA THR A 140 2.06 -1.26 18.12
C THR A 140 2.50 -2.54 17.39
N LYS A 141 1.69 -3.59 17.47
CA LYS A 141 1.88 -4.82 16.70
C LYS A 141 1.04 -4.77 15.42
N ILE A 142 1.64 -5.20 14.31
CA ILE A 142 0.96 -5.33 13.03
C ILE A 142 1.28 -6.72 12.47
N SER A 143 0.24 -7.50 12.24
CA SER A 143 0.33 -8.81 11.58
C SER A 143 -0.35 -8.71 10.22
N LEU A 144 0.33 -9.12 9.15
CA LEU A 144 -0.16 -9.15 7.77
C LEU A 144 -0.38 -10.60 7.34
N TYR A 145 -1.60 -10.91 6.95
CA TYR A 145 -2.01 -12.19 6.39
C TYR A 145 -2.36 -12.05 4.92
N THR A 146 -2.14 -13.12 4.16
CA THR A 146 -2.49 -13.20 2.74
C THR A 146 -3.32 -14.44 2.42
N ASP A 147 -4.16 -14.34 1.39
CA ASP A 147 -4.90 -15.45 0.79
C ASP A 147 -4.79 -15.33 -0.74
N VAL A 148 -3.77 -15.98 -1.30
CA VAL A 148 -3.48 -15.93 -2.74
C VAL A 148 -4.42 -16.89 -3.46
N GLY A 149 -5.15 -16.37 -4.45
CA GLY A 149 -6.16 -17.13 -5.21
C GLY A 149 -7.55 -17.15 -4.58
N ARG A 150 -7.80 -16.36 -3.52
CA ARG A 150 -9.10 -16.29 -2.81
C ARG A 150 -9.59 -17.68 -2.39
N THR A 151 -8.71 -18.45 -1.76
CA THR A 151 -8.99 -19.83 -1.33
C THR A 151 -9.77 -19.89 -0.01
N GLY A 152 -9.82 -18.79 0.74
CA GLY A 152 -10.31 -18.73 2.12
C GLY A 152 -9.23 -19.07 3.15
N ASN A 153 -8.07 -19.55 2.74
CA ASN A 153 -6.99 -19.97 3.64
C ASN A 153 -5.99 -18.83 3.88
N TRP A 154 -6.24 -18.08 4.94
CA TRP A 154 -5.39 -16.96 5.34
C TRP A 154 -4.09 -17.45 6.00
N THR A 155 -2.95 -17.10 5.42
CA THR A 155 -1.61 -17.43 5.95
C THR A 155 -0.93 -16.18 6.49
N LEU A 156 -0.25 -16.26 7.63
CA LEU A 156 0.57 -15.16 8.15
C LEU A 156 1.77 -14.95 7.21
N ALA A 157 1.83 -13.80 6.56
CA ALA A 157 2.95 -13.44 5.68
C ALA A 157 4.06 -12.71 6.45
N LEU A 158 3.68 -11.81 7.37
CA LEU A 158 4.60 -10.98 8.15
C LEU A 158 3.99 -10.58 9.49
N GLU A 159 4.83 -10.40 10.50
CA GLU A 159 4.46 -9.74 11.76
C GLU A 159 5.60 -8.82 12.21
N VAL A 160 5.26 -7.69 12.81
CA VAL A 160 6.23 -6.80 13.44
C VAL A 160 5.65 -6.12 14.68
N VAL A 161 6.51 -5.88 15.66
CA VAL A 161 6.26 -4.98 16.78
C VAL A 161 7.08 -3.72 16.56
N ASP A 162 6.41 -2.60 16.32
CA ASP A 162 7.05 -1.28 16.33
C ASP A 162 7.03 -0.76 17.76
N ASP A 163 8.18 -0.80 18.41
CA ASP A 163 8.41 -0.32 19.78
C ASP A 163 9.15 1.03 19.82
N GLY A 164 9.44 1.62 18.65
CA GLY A 164 10.16 2.88 18.52
C GLY A 164 11.64 2.84 18.93
N LYS A 165 12.27 1.65 19.02
CA LYS A 165 13.72 1.54 19.32
C LYS A 165 14.59 1.54 18.06
N GLN A 166 14.22 0.73 17.06
CA GLN A 166 14.99 0.62 15.81
C GLN A 166 14.72 1.78 14.86
N TYR A 167 13.48 2.27 14.88
CA TYR A 167 13.01 3.42 14.10
C TYR A 167 12.41 4.43 15.08
N ASP A 168 12.17 5.67 14.63
CA ASP A 168 11.49 6.70 15.43
C ASP A 168 10.16 6.17 16.05
N LYS A 169 9.58 6.86 17.02
CA LYS A 169 8.44 6.42 17.83
C LYS A 169 7.33 5.70 17.03
N ALA A 170 6.73 4.69 17.65
CA ALA A 170 5.56 4.03 17.07
C ALA A 170 4.34 4.96 17.01
N ILE A 171 3.45 4.72 16.06
CA ILE A 171 2.17 5.42 15.94
C ILE A 171 1.13 4.72 16.82
N THR A 172 1.07 5.11 18.09
CA THR A 172 0.21 4.47 19.10
C THR A 172 -1.19 5.07 19.20
N ARG A 173 -1.41 6.27 18.64
CA ARG A 173 -2.72 6.93 18.59
C ARG A 173 -3.69 6.19 17.66
N ALA A 174 -4.99 6.35 17.91
CA ALA A 174 -6.03 5.81 17.03
C ALA A 174 -5.94 6.46 15.65
N GLY A 175 -6.16 5.68 14.60
CA GLY A 175 -6.14 6.16 13.22
C GLY A 175 -7.15 5.45 12.34
N TYR A 176 -7.24 5.87 11.09
CA TYR A 176 -8.13 5.26 10.11
C TYR A 176 -7.49 4.01 9.51
N GLY A 177 -8.35 3.12 8.99
CA GLY A 177 -7.99 2.07 8.04
C GLY A 177 -8.24 2.52 6.60
N GLY A 178 -7.82 1.72 5.62
CA GLY A 178 -7.99 2.08 4.22
C GLY A 178 -7.18 1.24 3.25
N ILE A 179 -7.35 1.52 1.97
CA ILE A 179 -6.66 0.87 0.85
C ILE A 179 -5.88 1.92 0.06
N ARG A 180 -4.73 1.53 -0.47
CA ARG A 180 -3.91 2.28 -1.41
C ARG A 180 -3.39 1.38 -2.52
N THR A 181 -3.55 1.83 -3.75
CA THR A 181 -2.81 1.33 -4.92
C THR A 181 -2.34 2.49 -5.80
N ASP A 182 -1.34 2.20 -6.62
CA ASP A 182 -0.64 3.13 -7.49
C ASP A 182 -0.18 2.42 -8.77
N PHE A 183 -0.27 3.07 -9.94
CA PHE A 183 0.28 2.60 -11.22
C PHE A 183 -0.27 1.27 -11.74
N MET A 184 -1.51 0.91 -11.38
CA MET A 184 -2.15 -0.32 -11.84
C MET A 184 -3.67 -0.22 -11.87
N ASP A 185 -4.29 -0.82 -12.90
CA ASP A 185 -5.73 -1.06 -12.91
C ASP A 185 -6.01 -2.24 -11.99
N ALA A 186 -6.67 -1.95 -10.87
CA ALA A 186 -6.98 -2.94 -9.86
C ALA A 186 -8.49 -3.01 -9.58
N SER A 187 -8.98 -4.22 -9.39
CA SER A 187 -10.31 -4.49 -8.84
C SER A 187 -10.20 -4.82 -7.36
N PHE A 188 -11.20 -4.41 -6.58
CA PHE A 188 -11.28 -4.69 -5.15
C PHE A 188 -12.61 -5.33 -4.81
N ASP A 189 -12.60 -6.24 -3.85
CA ASP A 189 -13.79 -6.93 -3.36
C ASP A 189 -13.67 -7.23 -1.85
N ASP A 190 -14.82 -7.42 -1.20
CA ASP A 190 -14.98 -7.76 0.23
C ASP A 190 -14.13 -6.92 1.19
N PHE A 191 -14.11 -5.59 1.01
CA PHE A 191 -13.48 -4.73 2.01
C PHE A 191 -14.23 -4.86 3.35
N SER A 192 -13.50 -5.20 4.41
CA SER A 192 -14.02 -5.32 5.76
C SER A 192 -13.13 -4.56 6.74
N PHE A 193 -13.76 -3.85 7.68
CA PHE A 193 -13.10 -3.20 8.80
C PHE A 193 -13.85 -3.55 10.10
N LYS A 194 -13.16 -4.18 11.05
CA LYS A 194 -13.74 -4.68 12.30
C LYS A 194 -12.91 -4.20 13.49
N THR A 195 -13.56 -3.56 14.45
CA THR A 195 -12.97 -3.31 15.77
C THR A 195 -13.28 -4.50 16.69
N PRO A 196 -12.47 -4.74 17.73
CA PRO A 196 -12.83 -5.65 18.82
C PRO A 196 -14.18 -5.28 19.45
#